data_AF-A0A812YLA4-F1
#
_entry.id   AF-A0A812YLA4-F1
#
_cell.length_a   1.000
_cell.length_b   1.000
_cell.length_c   1.000
_cell.angle_alpha   90.00
_cell.angle_beta   90.00
_cell.angle_gamma   90.00
#
_symmetry.space_group_name_H-M   'P 1'
#
loop_
_entity.id
_entity.type
_entity.pdbx_description
1 polymer ?
#
loop_
_entity_poly.entity_id
_entity_poly.type
_entity_poly.pdbx_seq_one_letter_code
_entity_poly.pdbx_strand_id
1 'polypeptide(L)'
;MLPQLIAREEAKAAILRYIEGALSQDECYWEPASRIKKCAILTTAGIKGTGKTRVLHEMCTSWLHETGAKAALTVDFNGGSYWDHSKPATEVFSKLLLQQSGMPADKAENCARVLPWKQVMQCLREKLNLGDEDLLLVGIDEIRQLETLAGKDRAGQLISDLMGAQDESLLQTSSCPVIFVWTSLLESYMPMLMSDSGRRILPPISLRGLPIAKALELLPRNLREALEQVPSGRQLVRQLLGHPRLMFDALRQEYSKHEDKLPRNPLAWNQLQREIVASAKLGDRKALDSIEVTRWYSPLHSTTQSELEDLRLRGVVHSVRCGNSWIDILHPIVLQLWARSAETSLADQINQMFEQDAIMEATHEKKLEDIMVHFDCAVRLALGENNCTLELLFPGAGFWSERGGLPNIIVTSTQNVLAPLEYVESFADVEAVLDSLKNGKIVVSELRNEPGIEYLIPWIVPNQDDRRRIRNLKPQCNKTESASLLVLGIQTKCVGGNVAQWTSIAKSAQDALAGFQNHPDVLGALPVFYTTEVRVKTPPKKLEIPSIYFNEVGLAKLLLQRTGPLRLFFLKPGAPLKKMLPDFFESKRSALLA
;
A
#
# COMPACT_ATOMS: atom_id res chain seq x y z
N MET A 1 -16.74 27.27 8.80
CA MET A 1 -15.91 27.29 7.58
C MET A 1 -16.70 26.59 6.49
N LEU A 2 -16.82 27.22 5.31
CA LEU A 2 -17.30 26.51 4.13
C LEU A 2 -16.31 25.36 3.83
N PRO A 3 -16.77 24.14 3.53
CA PRO A 3 -15.87 23.07 3.13
C PRO A 3 -15.14 23.48 1.86
N GLN A 4 -13.82 23.50 1.88
CA GLN A 4 -12.98 23.78 0.71
C GLN A 4 -12.57 22.47 0.05
N LEU A 5 -12.53 22.45 -1.28
CA LEU A 5 -11.81 21.41 -2.01
C LEU A 5 -10.31 21.58 -1.72
N ILE A 6 -9.68 20.52 -1.24
CA ILE A 6 -8.27 20.54 -0.83
C ILE A 6 -7.50 19.50 -1.63
N ALA A 7 -6.41 19.92 -2.28
CA ALA A 7 -5.46 19.05 -2.98
C ALA A 7 -6.15 18.06 -3.95
N ARG A 8 -7.03 18.60 -4.80
CA ARG A 8 -7.73 17.87 -5.88
C ARG A 8 -7.60 18.58 -7.23
N GLU A 9 -6.56 19.39 -7.41
CA GLU A 9 -6.32 20.13 -8.65
C GLU A 9 -6.13 19.21 -9.85
N GLU A 10 -5.48 18.05 -9.66
CA GLU A 10 -5.35 17.03 -10.72
C GLU A 10 -6.70 16.49 -11.17
N ALA A 11 -7.60 16.20 -10.22
CA ALA A 11 -8.94 15.72 -10.52
C ALA A 11 -9.76 16.80 -11.23
N LYS A 12 -9.67 18.05 -10.78
CA LYS A 12 -10.28 19.20 -11.45
C LYS A 12 -9.77 19.33 -12.89
N ALA A 13 -8.45 19.36 -13.09
CA ALA A 13 -7.83 19.51 -14.40
C ALA A 13 -8.16 18.35 -15.35
N ALA A 14 -8.28 17.12 -14.84
CA ALA A 14 -8.66 15.95 -15.64
C ALA A 14 -10.14 16.00 -16.05
N ILE A 15 -11.04 16.40 -15.15
CA ILE A 15 -12.47 16.57 -15.45
C ILE A 15 -12.67 17.70 -16.48
N LEU A 16 -12.01 18.84 -16.30
CA LEU A 16 -12.09 19.95 -17.25
C LEU A 16 -11.59 19.55 -18.64
N ARG A 17 -10.44 18.86 -18.72
CA ARG A 17 -9.91 18.33 -19.99
C ARG A 17 -10.86 17.33 -20.65
N TYR A 18 -11.51 16.46 -19.88
CA TYR A 18 -12.49 15.54 -20.43
C TYR A 18 -13.71 16.28 -21.01
N ILE A 19 -14.22 17.29 -20.30
CA ILE A 19 -15.36 18.08 -20.78
C ILE A 19 -15.00 18.80 -22.08
N GLU A 20 -13.84 19.47 -22.12
CA GLU A 20 -13.32 20.14 -23.31
C GLU A 20 -13.11 19.16 -24.47
N GLY A 21 -12.52 18.00 -24.19
CA GLY A 21 -12.30 16.92 -25.16
C GLY A 21 -13.60 16.30 -25.68
N ALA A 22 -14.65 16.20 -24.85
CA ALA A 22 -15.96 15.73 -25.28
C ALA A 22 -16.65 16.73 -26.21
N LEU A 23 -16.56 18.04 -25.91
CA LEU A 23 -17.14 19.12 -26.73
C LEU A 23 -16.42 19.29 -28.07
N SER A 24 -15.09 19.21 -28.07
CA SER A 24 -14.25 19.24 -29.28
C SER A 24 -14.25 17.92 -30.06
N GLN A 25 -14.87 16.88 -29.50
CA GLN A 25 -14.93 15.53 -30.02
C GLN A 25 -13.59 14.78 -30.07
N ASP A 26 -12.58 15.23 -29.33
CA ASP A 26 -11.29 14.54 -29.12
C ASP A 26 -11.44 13.29 -28.24
N GLU A 27 -12.40 13.30 -27.30
CA GLU A 27 -12.74 12.14 -26.46
C GLU A 27 -13.76 11.20 -27.12
N CYS A 28 -14.07 11.46 -28.39
CA CYS A 28 -14.94 10.61 -29.19
C CYS A 28 -14.11 9.65 -30.05
N TYR A 29 -14.57 8.41 -30.16
CA TYR A 29 -13.90 7.36 -30.94
C TYR A 29 -14.90 6.63 -31.83
N TRP A 30 -14.39 6.01 -32.90
CA TRP A 30 -15.19 5.13 -33.74
C TRP A 30 -15.27 3.76 -33.08
N GLU A 31 -16.47 3.34 -32.67
CA GLU A 31 -16.68 2.00 -32.17
C GLU A 31 -16.52 0.99 -33.32
N PRO A 32 -15.56 0.04 -33.26
CA PRO A 32 -15.25 -0.84 -34.38
C PRO A 32 -16.45 -1.69 -34.86
N ALA A 33 -17.31 -2.10 -33.93
CA ALA A 33 -18.44 -2.98 -34.20
C ALA A 33 -19.61 -2.26 -34.90
N SER A 34 -19.98 -1.06 -34.44
CA SER A 34 -21.14 -0.33 -34.97
C SER A 34 -20.78 0.70 -36.04
N ARG A 35 -19.49 1.09 -36.14
CA ARG A 35 -19.02 2.24 -36.94
C ARG A 35 -19.76 3.54 -36.59
N ILE A 36 -20.21 3.67 -35.35
CA ILE A 36 -20.81 4.89 -34.82
C ILE A 36 -19.74 5.59 -33.96
N LYS A 37 -19.65 6.92 -34.08
CA LYS A 37 -18.79 7.73 -33.21
C LYS A 37 -19.44 7.79 -31.82
N LYS A 38 -18.68 7.50 -30.77
CA LYS A 38 -19.14 7.46 -29.37
C LYS A 38 -18.19 8.23 -28.46
N CYS A 39 -18.70 8.87 -27.43
CA CYS A 39 -17.92 9.49 -26.37
C CYS A 39 -17.38 8.44 -25.40
N ALA A 40 -16.15 8.64 -24.93
CA ALA A 40 -15.60 7.84 -23.85
C ALA A 40 -16.25 8.15 -22.49
N ILE A 41 -16.25 7.18 -21.58
CA ILE A 41 -16.78 7.33 -20.21
C ILE A 41 -15.67 7.77 -19.27
N LEU A 42 -15.86 8.88 -18.56
CA LEU A 42 -15.01 9.29 -17.44
C LEU A 42 -15.63 8.89 -16.11
N THR A 43 -14.81 8.30 -15.22
CA THR A 43 -15.18 8.01 -13.84
C THR A 43 -14.15 8.57 -12.87
N THR A 44 -14.61 9.01 -11.70
CA THR A 44 -13.75 9.19 -10.51
C THR A 44 -13.90 7.98 -9.59
N ALA A 45 -12.81 7.49 -9.03
CA ALA A 45 -12.80 6.29 -8.18
C ALA A 45 -12.11 6.54 -6.85
N GLY A 46 -12.41 5.74 -5.82
CA GLY A 46 -11.75 5.84 -4.51
C GLY A 46 -12.68 5.48 -3.35
N ILE A 47 -12.09 5.26 -2.16
CA ILE A 47 -12.85 4.75 -1.00
C ILE A 47 -13.85 5.79 -0.52
N LYS A 48 -14.83 5.30 0.23
CA LYS A 48 -15.76 6.16 0.95
C LYS A 48 -14.99 7.20 1.76
N GLY A 49 -15.29 8.48 1.56
CA GLY A 49 -14.65 9.57 2.30
C GLY A 49 -13.31 10.10 1.74
N THR A 50 -12.94 9.77 0.50
CA THR A 50 -11.82 10.43 -0.22
C THR A 50 -12.22 11.73 -0.93
N GLY A 51 -13.51 12.06 -0.95
CA GLY A 51 -14.01 13.34 -1.50
C GLY A 51 -14.59 13.28 -2.91
N LYS A 52 -14.94 12.10 -3.44
CA LYS A 52 -15.60 11.93 -4.77
C LYS A 52 -16.85 12.80 -4.93
N THR A 53 -17.80 12.64 -4.00
CA THR A 53 -19.02 13.46 -3.93
C THR A 53 -18.70 14.95 -3.88
N ARG A 54 -17.62 15.35 -3.20
CA ARG A 54 -17.21 16.76 -3.14
C ARG A 54 -16.66 17.24 -4.49
N VAL A 55 -15.84 16.44 -5.17
CA VAL A 55 -15.35 16.74 -6.53
C VAL A 55 -16.52 16.91 -7.50
N LEU A 56 -17.50 16.01 -7.49
CA LEU A 56 -18.72 16.16 -8.30
C LEU A 56 -19.49 17.44 -7.95
N HIS A 57 -19.69 17.70 -6.66
CA HIS A 57 -20.42 18.88 -6.22
C HIS A 57 -19.72 20.17 -6.69
N GLU A 58 -18.39 20.26 -6.54
CA GLU A 58 -17.60 21.42 -6.96
C GLU A 58 -17.65 21.59 -8.49
N MET A 59 -17.60 20.49 -9.26
CA MET A 59 -17.81 20.51 -10.71
C MET A 59 -19.17 21.13 -11.08
N CYS A 60 -20.24 20.73 -10.38
CA CYS A 60 -21.59 21.22 -10.65
C CYS A 60 -21.91 22.60 -10.04
N THR A 61 -20.99 23.20 -9.27
CA THR A 61 -21.22 24.47 -8.58
C THR A 61 -20.10 25.46 -8.84
N SER A 62 -18.97 25.30 -8.16
CA SER A 62 -17.85 26.26 -8.20
C SER A 62 -17.11 26.29 -9.54
N TRP A 63 -16.99 25.16 -10.23
CA TRP A 63 -16.27 25.08 -11.51
C TRP A 63 -17.17 25.30 -12.71
N LEU A 64 -18.47 25.56 -12.51
CA LEU A 64 -19.46 25.61 -13.58
C LEU A 64 -19.08 26.60 -14.69
N HIS A 65 -18.49 27.75 -14.33
CA HIS A 65 -18.03 28.72 -15.33
C HIS A 65 -16.80 28.25 -16.11
N GLU A 66 -15.93 27.44 -15.49
CA GLU A 66 -14.73 26.89 -16.14
C GLU A 66 -15.06 25.73 -17.08
N THR A 67 -16.18 25.04 -16.87
CA THR A 67 -16.65 23.96 -17.75
C THR A 67 -17.39 24.48 -18.99
N GLY A 68 -17.75 25.76 -19.02
CA GLY A 68 -18.60 26.34 -20.06
C GLY A 68 -20.08 25.93 -19.98
N ALA A 69 -20.48 25.22 -18.92
CA ALA A 69 -21.86 24.80 -18.74
C ALA A 69 -22.73 25.92 -18.16
N LYS A 70 -23.97 26.02 -18.64
CA LYS A 70 -24.94 27.00 -18.12
C LYS A 70 -25.70 26.48 -16.91
N ALA A 71 -25.86 25.16 -16.81
CA ALA A 71 -26.43 24.51 -15.65
C ALA A 71 -25.74 23.17 -15.37
N ALA A 72 -25.82 22.75 -14.11
CA ALA A 72 -25.38 21.43 -13.71
C ALA A 72 -26.29 20.86 -12.63
N LEU A 73 -26.41 19.53 -12.60
CA LEU A 73 -27.17 18.79 -11.62
C LEU A 73 -26.32 17.65 -11.04
N THR A 74 -26.64 17.23 -9.82
CA THR A 74 -26.05 16.04 -9.19
C THR A 74 -27.15 15.03 -8.88
N VAL A 75 -27.00 13.80 -9.35
CA VAL A 75 -27.90 12.68 -9.04
C VAL A 75 -27.17 11.72 -8.11
N ASP A 76 -27.78 11.42 -6.96
CA ASP A 76 -27.26 10.48 -5.96
C ASP A 76 -28.24 9.31 -5.79
N PHE A 77 -27.73 8.09 -5.88
CA PHE A 77 -28.49 6.86 -5.69
C PHE A 77 -28.53 6.35 -4.23
N ASN A 78 -27.84 7.00 -3.27
CA ASN A 78 -27.83 6.60 -1.85
C ASN A 78 -29.20 6.73 -1.13
N GLY A 79 -30.19 7.38 -1.73
CA GLY A 79 -31.54 7.51 -1.18
C GLY A 79 -32.39 6.26 -1.39
N GLY A 80 -32.15 5.20 -0.62
CA GLY A 80 -32.85 3.90 -0.72
C GLY A 80 -34.40 3.95 -0.63
N SER A 81 -35.01 5.10 -0.37
CA SER A 81 -36.46 5.32 -0.39
C SER A 81 -37.07 5.62 -1.76
N TYR A 82 -36.27 5.82 -2.81
CA TYR A 82 -36.77 6.27 -4.13
C TYR A 82 -36.81 5.19 -5.21
N TRP A 83 -36.27 4.01 -4.92
CA TRP A 83 -36.16 2.92 -5.90
C TRP A 83 -37.33 1.95 -5.79
N ASP A 84 -38.27 2.07 -6.73
CA ASP A 84 -39.27 1.06 -7.00
C ASP A 84 -38.71 0.07 -8.03
N HIS A 85 -38.36 -1.14 -7.58
CA HIS A 85 -37.77 -2.20 -8.43
C HIS A 85 -38.67 -2.64 -9.60
N SER A 86 -39.96 -2.29 -9.55
CA SER A 86 -40.91 -2.56 -10.63
C SER A 86 -40.80 -1.58 -11.81
N LYS A 87 -40.11 -0.43 -11.62
CA LYS A 87 -40.00 0.62 -12.62
C LYS A 87 -38.72 0.52 -13.47
N PRO A 88 -38.74 0.97 -14.74
CA PRO A 88 -37.54 1.11 -15.55
C PRO A 88 -36.51 2.04 -14.89
N ALA A 89 -35.22 1.69 -14.96
CA ALA A 89 -34.15 2.49 -14.36
C ALA A 89 -34.08 3.92 -14.93
N THR A 90 -34.43 4.08 -16.21
CA THR A 90 -34.53 5.38 -16.90
C THR A 90 -35.66 6.26 -16.37
N GLU A 91 -36.80 5.68 -15.94
CA GLU A 91 -37.88 6.41 -15.27
C GLU A 91 -37.40 6.92 -13.91
N VAL A 92 -36.75 6.06 -13.11
CA VAL A 92 -36.23 6.44 -11.79
C VAL A 92 -35.19 7.56 -11.91
N PHE A 93 -34.25 7.43 -12.86
CA PHE A 93 -33.26 8.46 -13.14
C PHE A 93 -33.90 9.77 -13.59
N SER A 94 -34.86 9.72 -14.51
CA SER A 94 -35.62 10.88 -14.99
C SER A 94 -36.31 11.61 -13.84
N LYS A 95 -36.95 10.88 -12.93
CA LYS A 95 -37.60 11.43 -11.73
C LYS A 95 -36.57 12.17 -10.86
N LEU A 96 -35.44 11.53 -10.56
CA LEU A 96 -34.39 12.14 -9.74
C LEU A 96 -33.83 13.41 -10.39
N LEU A 97 -33.55 13.38 -11.69
CA LEU A 97 -33.03 14.52 -12.44
C LEU A 97 -33.99 15.71 -12.43
N LEU A 98 -35.28 15.47 -12.67
CA LEU A 98 -36.31 16.50 -12.62
C LEU A 98 -36.47 17.07 -11.21
N GLN A 99 -36.42 16.24 -10.16
CA GLN A 99 -36.45 16.72 -8.77
C GLN A 99 -35.26 17.61 -8.44
N GLN A 100 -34.06 17.27 -8.93
CA GLN A 100 -32.85 18.09 -8.73
C GLN A 100 -32.94 19.46 -9.44
N SER A 101 -33.74 19.59 -10.49
CA SER A 101 -34.04 20.90 -11.11
C SER A 101 -35.01 21.79 -10.30
N GLY A 102 -35.46 21.32 -9.13
CA GLY A 102 -36.46 22.00 -8.31
C GLY A 102 -37.91 21.76 -8.79
N MET A 103 -38.16 20.70 -9.56
CA MET A 103 -39.53 20.28 -9.89
C MET A 103 -40.18 19.59 -8.67
N PRO A 104 -41.44 19.92 -8.32
CA PRO A 104 -42.16 19.21 -7.25
C PRO A 104 -42.21 17.71 -7.49
N ALA A 105 -42.07 16.91 -6.43
CA ALA A 105 -41.92 15.47 -6.51
C ALA A 105 -43.04 14.78 -7.32
N ASP A 106 -44.30 15.15 -7.10
CA ASP A 106 -45.46 14.57 -7.80
C ASP A 106 -45.44 14.89 -9.30
N LYS A 107 -44.98 16.10 -9.67
CA LYS A 107 -44.87 16.50 -11.08
C LYS A 107 -43.71 15.77 -11.75
N ALA A 108 -42.56 15.68 -11.08
CA ALA A 108 -41.41 14.95 -11.57
C ALA A 108 -41.72 13.47 -11.80
N GLU A 109 -42.46 12.84 -10.87
CA GLU A 109 -42.91 11.46 -11.02
C GLU A 109 -43.88 11.27 -12.19
N ASN A 110 -44.86 12.14 -12.34
CA ASN A 110 -45.78 12.07 -13.47
C ASN A 110 -45.08 12.29 -14.82
N CYS A 111 -44.14 13.23 -14.89
CA CYS A 111 -43.36 13.47 -16.10
C CYS A 111 -42.49 12.27 -16.45
N ALA A 112 -41.72 11.74 -15.48
CA ALA A 112 -40.82 10.61 -15.70
C ALA A 112 -41.57 9.33 -16.15
N ARG A 113 -42.79 9.11 -15.63
CA ARG A 113 -43.61 7.94 -15.96
C ARG A 113 -44.21 7.97 -17.37
N VAL A 114 -44.59 9.16 -17.84
CA VAL A 114 -45.41 9.30 -19.06
C VAL A 114 -44.57 9.76 -20.26
N LEU A 115 -43.53 10.55 -20.02
CA LEU A 115 -42.74 11.16 -21.08
C LEU A 115 -41.54 10.28 -21.45
N PRO A 116 -41.26 10.09 -22.75
CA PRO A 116 -39.99 9.55 -23.20
C PRO A 116 -38.80 10.41 -22.76
N TRP A 117 -37.62 9.82 -22.67
CA TRP A 117 -36.37 10.48 -22.25
C TRP A 117 -36.12 11.83 -22.95
N LYS A 118 -36.30 11.91 -24.28
CA LYS A 118 -36.12 13.17 -25.03
C LYS A 118 -37.04 14.29 -24.55
N GLN A 119 -38.29 13.97 -24.24
CA GLN A 119 -39.27 14.94 -23.73
C GLN A 119 -38.99 15.31 -22.26
N VAL A 120 -38.54 14.35 -21.45
CA VAL A 120 -38.04 14.63 -20.08
C VAL A 120 -36.91 15.64 -20.12
N MET A 121 -35.94 15.45 -21.03
CA MET A 121 -34.82 16.38 -21.19
C MET A 121 -35.29 17.76 -21.67
N GLN A 122 -36.29 17.84 -22.56
CA GLN A 122 -36.88 19.11 -22.95
C GLN A 122 -37.52 19.85 -21.76
N CYS A 123 -38.34 19.14 -20.97
CA CYS A 123 -38.93 19.71 -19.74
C CYS A 123 -37.88 20.17 -18.74
N LEU A 124 -36.78 19.43 -18.61
CA LEU A 124 -35.65 19.78 -17.76
C LEU A 124 -34.97 21.07 -18.25
N ARG A 125 -34.73 21.20 -19.56
CA ARG A 125 -34.09 22.38 -20.15
C ARG A 125 -34.97 23.62 -20.00
N GLU A 126 -36.27 23.50 -20.25
CA GLU A 126 -37.23 24.57 -19.99
C GLU A 126 -37.19 25.00 -18.52
N LYS A 127 -37.17 24.04 -17.60
CA LYS A 127 -37.12 24.31 -16.15
C LYS A 127 -35.82 25.01 -15.73
N LEU A 128 -34.71 24.72 -16.41
CA LEU A 128 -33.38 25.30 -16.17
C LEU A 128 -33.08 26.53 -17.04
N ASN A 129 -34.03 26.99 -17.87
CA ASN A 129 -33.85 28.07 -18.84
C ASN A 129 -32.64 27.89 -19.79
N LEU A 130 -32.48 26.67 -20.30
CA LEU A 130 -31.42 26.28 -21.23
C LEU A 130 -31.94 26.34 -22.68
N GLY A 131 -31.26 27.09 -23.54
CA GLY A 131 -31.42 27.04 -24.99
C GLY A 131 -30.70 25.85 -25.61
N ASP A 132 -30.80 25.68 -26.92
CA ASP A 132 -30.31 24.46 -27.61
C ASP A 132 -28.79 24.28 -27.58
N GLU A 133 -28.02 25.37 -27.50
CA GLU A 133 -26.55 25.34 -27.45
C GLU A 133 -25.99 25.25 -26.02
N ASP A 134 -26.85 25.41 -25.00
CA ASP A 134 -26.39 25.54 -23.62
C ASP A 134 -25.97 24.17 -23.04
N LEU A 135 -24.72 24.03 -22.62
CA LEU A 135 -24.26 22.78 -22.01
C LEU A 135 -24.90 22.53 -20.63
N LEU A 136 -25.42 21.30 -20.47
CA LEU A 136 -25.87 20.74 -19.20
C LEU A 136 -24.86 19.70 -18.68
N LEU A 137 -24.38 19.87 -17.45
CA LEU A 137 -23.57 18.86 -16.76
C LEU A 137 -24.39 18.04 -15.77
N VAL A 138 -24.16 16.73 -15.74
CA VAL A 138 -24.81 15.85 -14.77
C VAL A 138 -23.75 14.99 -14.08
N GLY A 139 -23.52 15.28 -12.80
CA GLY A 139 -22.70 14.44 -11.92
C GLY A 139 -23.54 13.29 -11.37
N ILE A 140 -23.06 12.06 -11.51
CA ILE A 140 -23.75 10.85 -11.02
C ILE A 140 -22.90 10.19 -9.93
N ASP A 141 -23.42 10.19 -8.71
CA ASP A 141 -22.74 9.61 -7.55
C ASP A 141 -23.26 8.20 -7.22
N GLU A 142 -22.39 7.37 -6.65
CA GLU A 142 -22.74 6.08 -6.03
C GLU A 142 -23.40 5.07 -6.99
N ILE A 143 -22.84 4.94 -8.19
CA ILE A 143 -23.27 3.99 -9.22
C ILE A 143 -23.35 2.52 -8.72
N ARG A 144 -22.61 2.15 -7.67
CA ARG A 144 -22.71 0.80 -7.07
C ARG A 144 -24.09 0.53 -6.45
N GLN A 145 -24.74 1.56 -5.96
CA GLN A 145 -26.10 1.43 -5.45
C GLN A 145 -27.08 1.09 -6.56
N LEU A 146 -26.82 1.54 -7.79
CA LEU A 146 -27.63 1.18 -8.95
C LEU A 146 -27.65 -0.32 -9.19
N GLU A 147 -26.51 -1.01 -9.13
CA GLU A 147 -26.47 -2.48 -9.23
C GLU A 147 -27.14 -3.14 -8.04
N THR A 148 -26.86 -2.65 -6.83
CA THR A 148 -27.45 -3.20 -5.60
C THR A 148 -28.99 -3.13 -5.63
N LEU A 149 -29.53 -2.08 -6.24
CA LEU A 149 -30.96 -1.82 -6.30
C LEU A 149 -31.61 -2.42 -7.57
N ALA A 150 -30.98 -2.36 -8.74
CA ALA A 150 -31.61 -2.75 -10.00
C ALA A 150 -31.07 -4.07 -10.60
N GLY A 151 -29.97 -4.61 -10.07
CA GLY A 151 -29.21 -5.70 -10.68
C GLY A 151 -28.24 -5.20 -11.75
N LYS A 152 -27.21 -6.01 -12.02
CA LYS A 152 -26.10 -5.67 -12.92
C LYS A 152 -26.56 -5.28 -14.32
N ASP A 153 -27.45 -6.06 -14.92
CA ASP A 153 -27.89 -5.85 -16.31
C ASP A 153 -28.65 -4.53 -16.47
N ARG A 154 -29.54 -4.20 -15.52
CA ARG A 154 -30.28 -2.94 -15.55
C ARG A 154 -29.39 -1.73 -15.28
N ALA A 155 -28.38 -1.88 -14.43
CA ALA A 155 -27.38 -0.85 -14.21
C ALA A 155 -26.58 -0.58 -15.49
N GLY A 156 -26.11 -1.63 -16.16
CA GLY A 156 -25.43 -1.54 -17.46
C GLY A 156 -26.31 -0.90 -18.54
N GLN A 157 -27.60 -1.28 -18.60
CA GLN A 157 -28.55 -0.69 -19.55
C GLN A 157 -28.74 0.81 -19.32
N LEU A 158 -28.93 1.26 -18.07
CA LEU A 158 -29.08 2.69 -17.78
C LEU A 158 -27.83 3.49 -18.20
N ILE A 159 -26.64 2.97 -17.91
CA ILE A 159 -25.39 3.63 -18.34
C ILE A 159 -25.33 3.71 -19.88
N SER A 160 -25.68 2.62 -20.57
CA SER A 160 -25.73 2.58 -22.02
C SER A 160 -26.70 3.61 -22.60
N ASP A 161 -27.90 3.72 -22.03
CA ASP A 161 -28.94 4.67 -22.44
C ASP A 161 -28.50 6.12 -22.24
N LEU A 162 -27.93 6.45 -21.07
CA LEU A 162 -27.45 7.79 -20.76
C LEU A 162 -26.27 8.20 -21.63
N MET A 163 -25.31 7.29 -21.84
CA MET A 163 -24.20 7.55 -22.75
C MET A 163 -24.66 7.65 -24.20
N GLY A 164 -25.69 6.89 -24.60
CA GLY A 164 -26.33 7.04 -25.92
C GLY A 164 -26.97 8.42 -26.09
N ALA A 165 -27.61 8.94 -25.06
CA ALA A 165 -28.14 10.30 -25.06
C ALA A 165 -27.03 11.37 -25.14
N GLN A 166 -25.91 11.17 -24.45
CA GLN A 166 -24.74 12.05 -24.58
C GLN A 166 -24.18 12.02 -26.02
N ASP A 167 -24.02 10.83 -26.61
CA ASP A 167 -23.55 10.67 -27.98
C ASP A 167 -24.47 11.40 -28.98
N GLU A 168 -25.79 11.20 -28.88
CA GLU A 168 -26.77 11.91 -29.70
C GLU A 168 -26.65 13.43 -29.53
N SER A 169 -26.42 13.91 -28.30
CA SER A 169 -26.39 15.33 -27.98
C SER A 169 -25.12 16.07 -28.43
N LEU A 170 -23.99 15.37 -28.53
CA LEU A 170 -22.69 15.99 -28.86
C LEU A 170 -22.32 15.83 -30.34
N LEU A 171 -22.93 14.86 -31.04
CA LEU A 171 -22.55 14.48 -32.40
C LEU A 171 -23.56 14.91 -33.47
N GLN A 172 -24.76 15.36 -33.09
CA GLN A 172 -25.75 15.90 -34.03
C GLN A 172 -25.64 17.44 -34.11
N THR A 173 -25.88 18.00 -35.30
CA THR A 173 -25.73 19.44 -35.62
C THR A 173 -26.81 20.36 -35.03
N SER A 174 -27.76 19.80 -34.28
CA SER A 174 -28.88 20.51 -33.67
C SER A 174 -29.18 19.88 -32.32
N SER A 175 -28.30 20.03 -31.34
CA SER A 175 -28.57 19.37 -30.07
C SER A 175 -27.99 20.02 -28.84
N CYS A 176 -28.91 20.15 -27.89
CA CYS A 176 -28.82 20.30 -26.46
C CYS A 176 -27.69 19.50 -25.80
N PRO A 177 -26.47 20.04 -25.66
CA PRO A 177 -25.33 19.23 -25.23
C PRO A 177 -25.48 18.82 -23.76
N VAL A 178 -25.25 17.55 -23.47
CA VAL A 178 -25.20 17.00 -22.11
C VAL A 178 -23.96 16.15 -21.91
N ILE A 179 -23.28 16.32 -20.76
CA ILE A 179 -22.12 15.49 -20.38
C ILE A 179 -22.36 14.88 -19.00
N PHE A 180 -22.16 13.57 -18.90
CA PHE A 180 -22.24 12.80 -17.67
C PHE A 180 -20.85 12.55 -17.08
N VAL A 181 -20.67 12.85 -15.79
CA VAL A 181 -19.46 12.52 -15.03
C VAL A 181 -19.82 11.62 -13.87
N TRP A 182 -19.16 10.47 -13.79
CA TRP A 182 -19.56 9.39 -12.89
C TRP A 182 -18.58 9.27 -11.71
N THR A 183 -19.06 8.79 -10.57
CA THR A 183 -18.20 8.31 -9.48
C THR A 183 -18.44 6.83 -9.23
N SER A 184 -17.40 6.17 -8.73
CA SER A 184 -17.44 4.79 -8.28
C SER A 184 -16.61 4.63 -7.01
N LEU A 185 -16.94 3.60 -6.23
CA LEU A 185 -16.04 3.16 -5.16
C LEU A 185 -14.80 2.50 -5.73
N LEU A 186 -14.93 1.61 -6.73
CA LEU A 186 -13.83 0.84 -7.30
C LEU A 186 -13.46 1.30 -8.70
N GLU A 187 -12.17 1.29 -9.01
CA GLU A 187 -11.61 1.62 -10.34
C GLU A 187 -12.10 0.64 -11.42
N SER A 188 -12.21 -0.64 -11.04
CA SER A 188 -12.65 -1.74 -11.91
C SER A 188 -14.17 -1.77 -12.15
N TYR A 189 -14.95 -0.97 -11.42
CA TYR A 189 -16.40 -1.12 -11.39
C TYR A 189 -17.09 -0.76 -12.70
N MET A 190 -16.75 0.40 -13.27
CA MET A 190 -17.32 0.83 -14.56
C MET A 190 -16.90 -0.12 -15.70
N PRO A 191 -15.63 -0.55 -15.81
CA PRO A 191 -15.24 -1.65 -16.69
C PRO A 191 -16.05 -2.94 -16.50
N MET A 192 -16.33 -3.33 -15.26
CA MET A 192 -17.09 -4.55 -14.95
C MET A 192 -18.57 -4.45 -15.39
N LEU A 193 -19.19 -3.28 -15.23
CA LEU A 193 -20.58 -3.05 -15.66
C LEU A 193 -20.72 -2.94 -17.17
N MET A 194 -19.68 -2.45 -17.84
CA MET A 194 -19.71 -2.11 -19.27
C MET A 194 -18.86 -3.05 -20.14
N SER A 195 -18.43 -4.21 -19.62
CA SER A 195 -17.53 -5.15 -20.29
C SER A 195 -18.00 -5.54 -21.70
N ASP A 196 -19.31 -5.70 -21.87
CA ASP A 196 -19.90 -6.21 -23.10
C ASP A 196 -20.43 -5.10 -24.01
N SER A 197 -20.28 -3.84 -23.60
CA SER A 197 -20.89 -2.69 -24.28
C SER A 197 -20.11 -2.19 -25.50
N GLY A 198 -18.85 -2.62 -25.67
CA GLY A 198 -17.92 -2.04 -26.65
C GLY A 198 -17.49 -0.60 -26.35
N ARG A 199 -17.93 -0.03 -25.21
CA ARG A 199 -17.62 1.35 -24.85
C ARG A 199 -16.18 1.53 -24.37
N ARG A 200 -15.52 2.59 -24.86
CA ARG A 200 -14.23 3.03 -24.33
C ARG A 200 -14.44 3.67 -22.97
N ILE A 201 -13.73 3.15 -21.97
CA ILE A 201 -13.73 3.68 -20.61
C ILE A 201 -12.35 4.27 -20.38
N LEU A 202 -12.30 5.56 -20.03
CA LEU A 202 -11.04 6.21 -19.69
C LEU A 202 -10.53 5.66 -18.35
N PRO A 203 -9.20 5.63 -18.13
CA PRO A 203 -8.64 5.35 -16.82
C PRO A 203 -9.32 6.23 -15.76
N PRO A 204 -9.83 5.66 -14.66
CA PRO A 204 -10.56 6.43 -13.66
C PRO A 204 -9.64 7.44 -12.97
N ILE A 205 -10.19 8.59 -12.60
CA ILE A 205 -9.50 9.57 -11.76
C ILE A 205 -9.50 9.04 -10.33
N SER A 206 -8.37 8.46 -9.90
CA SER A 206 -8.21 7.86 -8.58
C SER A 206 -8.07 8.91 -7.47
N LEU A 207 -9.11 9.10 -6.67
CA LEU A 207 -9.10 9.92 -5.47
C LEU A 207 -8.56 9.13 -4.28
N ARG A 208 -7.30 9.37 -3.94
CA ARG A 208 -6.58 8.75 -2.83
C ARG A 208 -6.57 9.64 -1.57
N GLY A 209 -5.78 9.29 -0.55
CA GLY A 209 -5.47 10.17 0.59
C GLY A 209 -4.99 11.57 0.17
N LEU A 210 -5.03 12.52 1.08
CA LEU A 210 -4.37 13.82 0.89
C LEU A 210 -2.88 13.68 1.21
N PRO A 211 -2.02 14.54 0.64
CA PRO A 211 -0.66 14.67 1.13
C PRO A 211 -0.67 14.87 2.65
N ILE A 212 0.10 14.09 3.40
CA ILE A 212 0.10 14.07 4.87
C ILE A 212 0.45 15.46 5.41
N ALA A 213 1.49 16.09 4.84
CA ALA A 213 1.87 17.45 5.20
C ALA A 213 0.68 18.43 5.04
N LYS A 214 -0.05 18.32 3.92
CA LYS A 214 -1.21 19.16 3.66
C LYS A 214 -2.38 18.86 4.59
N ALA A 215 -2.61 17.59 4.89
CA ALA A 215 -3.65 17.17 5.82
C ALA A 215 -3.38 17.70 7.24
N LEU A 216 -2.12 17.63 7.70
CA LEU A 216 -1.68 18.14 8.99
C LEU A 216 -1.79 19.66 9.09
N GLU A 217 -1.43 20.40 8.03
CA GLU A 217 -1.57 21.86 7.96
C GLU A 217 -3.01 22.34 8.22
N LEU A 218 -3.99 21.53 7.85
CA LEU A 218 -5.41 21.86 7.96
C LEU A 218 -6.01 21.49 9.31
N LEU A 219 -5.26 20.78 10.17
CA LEU A 219 -5.69 20.48 11.53
C LEU A 219 -5.50 21.69 12.45
N PRO A 220 -6.33 21.82 13.51
CA PRO A 220 -6.09 22.78 14.58
C PRO A 220 -4.66 22.67 15.11
N ARG A 221 -4.00 23.81 15.34
CA ARG A 221 -2.57 23.88 15.69
C ARG A 221 -2.19 22.99 16.87
N ASN A 222 -2.99 22.98 17.93
CA ASN A 222 -2.79 22.15 19.12
C ASN A 222 -2.82 20.64 18.78
N LEU A 223 -3.78 20.21 17.96
CA LEU A 223 -3.89 18.82 17.53
C LEU A 223 -2.76 18.45 16.56
N ARG A 224 -2.39 19.35 15.64
CA ARG A 224 -1.26 19.15 14.73
C ARG A 224 0.05 18.96 15.49
N GLU A 225 0.40 19.92 16.37
CA GLU A 225 1.64 19.88 17.15
C GLU A 225 1.73 18.58 17.96
N ALA A 226 0.61 18.15 18.52
CA ALA A 226 0.53 16.90 19.26
C ALA A 226 0.81 15.65 18.42
N LEU A 227 0.19 15.56 17.24
CA LEU A 227 0.38 14.45 16.31
C LEU A 227 1.80 14.44 15.76
N GLU A 228 2.41 15.61 15.54
CA GLU A 228 3.76 15.77 15.03
C GLU A 228 4.84 15.58 16.11
N GLN A 229 4.56 15.78 17.40
CA GLN A 229 5.56 15.69 18.47
C GLN A 229 5.56 14.36 19.22
N VAL A 230 4.41 13.68 19.31
CA VAL A 230 4.26 12.42 20.04
C VAL A 230 4.48 11.23 19.11
N PRO A 231 5.36 10.25 19.42
CA PRO A 231 5.60 9.09 18.55
C PRO A 231 4.33 8.31 18.19
N SER A 232 3.45 8.05 19.17
CA SER A 232 2.15 7.41 18.93
C SER A 232 1.18 8.28 18.11
N GLY A 233 1.31 9.61 18.19
CA GLY A 233 0.58 10.55 17.33
C GLY A 233 1.04 10.49 15.88
N ARG A 234 2.36 10.41 15.65
CA ARG A 234 2.93 10.21 14.30
C ARG A 234 2.52 8.88 13.71
N GLN A 235 2.53 7.83 14.53
CA GLN A 235 2.04 6.51 14.14
C GLN A 235 0.56 6.54 13.74
N LEU A 236 -0.26 7.27 14.49
CA LEU A 236 -1.66 7.48 14.11
C LEU A 236 -1.76 8.17 12.75
N VAL A 237 -1.09 9.31 12.53
CA VAL A 237 -1.10 10.02 11.24
C VAL A 237 -0.69 9.12 10.08
N ARG A 238 0.37 8.32 10.27
CA ARG A 238 0.81 7.31 9.31
C ARG A 238 -0.31 6.33 8.98
N GLN A 239 -1.00 5.81 9.98
CA GLN A 239 -2.09 4.83 9.78
C GLN A 239 -3.34 5.44 9.13
N LEU A 240 -3.57 6.74 9.28
CA LEU A 240 -4.69 7.43 8.62
C LEU A 240 -4.40 7.69 7.14
N LEU A 241 -3.14 7.62 6.67
CA LEU A 241 -2.73 7.73 5.27
C LEU A 241 -3.29 8.97 4.55
N GLY A 242 -3.43 10.08 5.28
CA GLY A 242 -4.02 11.32 4.76
C GLY A 242 -5.50 11.19 4.34
N HIS A 243 -6.19 10.12 4.71
CA HIS A 243 -7.58 9.90 4.34
C HIS A 243 -8.48 11.03 4.89
N PRO A 244 -9.16 11.83 4.05
CA PRO A 244 -9.85 13.05 4.50
C PRO A 244 -10.85 12.81 5.64
N ARG A 245 -11.75 11.83 5.48
CA ARG A 245 -12.76 11.51 6.50
C ARG A 245 -12.17 11.02 7.83
N LEU A 246 -11.03 10.33 7.79
CA LEU A 246 -10.34 9.90 9.00
C LEU A 246 -9.63 11.08 9.67
N MET A 247 -8.91 11.89 8.88
CA MET A 247 -8.12 13.03 9.33
C MET A 247 -8.97 14.19 9.85
N PHE A 248 -10.12 14.47 9.25
CA PHE A 248 -10.88 15.69 9.57
C PHE A 248 -12.19 15.43 10.29
N ASP A 249 -12.95 14.41 9.88
CA ASP A 249 -14.26 14.17 10.49
C ASP A 249 -14.09 13.33 11.76
N ALA A 250 -13.54 12.13 11.61
CA ALA A 250 -13.47 11.18 12.70
C ALA A 250 -12.44 11.57 13.76
N LEU A 251 -11.22 11.96 13.36
CA LEU A 251 -10.20 12.42 14.30
C LEU A 251 -10.67 13.62 15.11
N ARG A 252 -11.31 14.62 14.47
CA ARG A 252 -11.82 15.79 15.19
C ARG A 252 -12.97 15.43 16.12
N GLN A 253 -13.88 14.59 15.66
CA GLN A 253 -15.00 14.10 16.47
C GLN A 253 -14.48 13.40 17.73
N GLU A 254 -13.57 12.44 17.59
CA GLU A 254 -13.05 11.71 18.74
C GLU A 254 -12.17 12.60 19.62
N TYR A 255 -11.32 13.45 19.05
CA TYR A 255 -10.50 14.37 19.82
C TYR A 255 -11.33 15.32 20.70
N SER A 256 -12.45 15.83 20.17
CA SER A 256 -13.35 16.71 20.94
C SER A 256 -14.03 16.01 22.13
N LYS A 257 -14.27 14.70 22.06
CA LYS A 257 -14.83 13.92 23.19
C LYS A 257 -13.84 13.80 24.35
N HIS A 258 -12.55 13.88 24.07
CA HIS A 258 -11.48 13.84 25.06
C HIS A 258 -11.14 15.24 25.62
N GLU A 259 -12.07 16.20 25.53
CA GLU A 259 -11.88 17.60 25.97
C GLU A 259 -10.64 18.26 25.33
N ASP A 260 -10.35 17.92 24.08
CA ASP A 260 -9.15 18.35 23.37
C ASP A 260 -7.83 17.98 24.10
N LYS A 261 -7.87 16.97 24.98
CA LYS A 261 -6.69 16.41 25.64
C LYS A 261 -6.21 15.21 24.87
N LEU A 262 -4.90 15.12 24.74
CA LEU A 262 -4.26 14.01 24.04
C LEU A 262 -4.20 12.76 24.91
N PRO A 263 -4.25 11.58 24.29
CA PRO A 263 -3.94 10.35 24.98
C PRO A 263 -2.54 10.41 25.60
N ARG A 264 -2.44 10.07 26.89
CA ARG A 264 -1.19 10.19 27.68
C ARG A 264 -0.24 9.00 27.54
N ASN A 265 -0.73 7.86 27.04
CA ASN A 265 0.03 6.63 26.94
C ASN A 265 -0.30 5.87 25.64
N PRO A 266 0.56 4.93 25.21
CA PRO A 266 0.37 4.19 23.94
C PRO A 266 -0.95 3.42 23.85
N LEU A 267 -1.46 2.87 24.96
CA LEU A 267 -2.74 2.14 24.97
C LEU A 267 -3.92 3.06 24.65
N ALA A 268 -3.93 4.28 25.21
CA ALA A 268 -4.94 5.28 24.94
C ALA A 268 -4.86 5.80 23.50
N TRP A 269 -3.67 5.87 22.90
CA TRP A 269 -3.51 6.16 21.47
C TRP A 269 -4.09 5.06 20.57
N ASN A 270 -3.84 3.79 20.89
CA ASN A 270 -4.43 2.67 20.16
C ASN A 270 -5.96 2.64 20.29
N GLN A 271 -6.49 3.01 21.46
CA GLN A 271 -7.92 3.11 21.69
C GLN A 271 -8.53 4.23 20.85
N LEU A 272 -7.91 5.42 20.86
CA LEU A 272 -8.31 6.55 20.02
C LEU A 272 -8.30 6.18 18.53
N GLN A 273 -7.28 5.45 18.05
CA GLN A 273 -7.24 4.96 16.68
C GLN A 273 -8.45 4.10 16.33
N ARG A 274 -8.84 3.16 17.20
CA ARG A 274 -10.01 2.30 16.98
C ARG A 274 -11.30 3.10 16.96
N GLU A 275 -11.42 4.10 17.83
CA GLU A 275 -12.56 5.01 17.90
C GLU A 275 -12.68 5.85 16.61
N ILE A 276 -11.57 6.37 16.09
CA ILE A 276 -11.53 7.12 14.82
C ILE A 276 -12.01 6.24 13.67
N VAL A 277 -11.49 5.02 13.57
CA VAL A 277 -11.88 4.07 12.51
C VAL A 277 -13.37 3.73 12.61
N ALA A 278 -13.89 3.52 13.83
CA ALA A 278 -15.31 3.25 14.07
C ALA A 278 -16.20 4.45 13.68
N SER A 279 -15.82 5.66 14.09
CA SER A 279 -16.57 6.90 13.82
C SER A 279 -16.54 7.32 12.36
N ALA A 280 -15.50 6.96 11.61
CA ALA A 280 -15.43 7.24 10.19
C ALA A 280 -16.51 6.50 9.38
N LYS A 281 -17.14 5.44 9.91
CA LYS A 281 -18.22 4.68 9.22
C LYS A 281 -17.88 4.37 7.75
N LEU A 282 -16.65 3.95 7.50
CA LEU A 282 -16.12 3.67 6.15
C LEU A 282 -16.83 2.48 5.45
N GLY A 283 -17.76 1.81 6.14
CA GLY A 283 -18.50 0.64 5.68
C GLY A 283 -18.12 -0.60 6.49
N ASP A 284 -18.87 -1.68 6.32
CA ASP A 284 -18.48 -2.98 6.87
C ASP A 284 -17.13 -3.37 6.23
N ARG A 285 -16.13 -3.77 7.03
CA ARG A 285 -14.79 -4.14 6.53
C ARG A 285 -14.82 -5.23 5.45
N LYS A 286 -15.95 -5.95 5.32
CA LYS A 286 -16.21 -6.96 4.29
C LYS A 286 -16.61 -6.39 2.92
N ALA A 287 -17.11 -5.15 2.84
CA ALA A 287 -17.63 -4.56 1.60
C ALA A 287 -16.57 -3.78 0.78
N LEU A 288 -15.46 -3.43 1.43
CA LEU A 288 -14.21 -3.02 0.81
C LEU A 288 -13.33 -4.26 0.79
N ASP A 289 -13.27 -4.95 -0.33
CA ASP A 289 -12.33 -6.07 -0.47
C ASP A 289 -10.93 -5.52 -0.16
N SER A 290 -10.26 -6.06 0.86
CA SER A 290 -8.93 -5.58 1.29
C SER A 290 -7.92 -5.59 0.14
N ILE A 291 -8.18 -6.46 -0.84
CA ILE A 291 -7.47 -6.54 -2.12
C ILE A 291 -7.61 -5.24 -2.93
N GLU A 292 -8.82 -4.72 -3.11
CA GLU A 292 -9.08 -3.52 -3.92
C GLU A 292 -8.49 -2.26 -3.29
N VAL A 293 -8.59 -2.13 -1.96
CA VAL A 293 -7.93 -1.03 -1.23
C VAL A 293 -6.42 -1.12 -1.41
N THR A 294 -5.85 -2.33 -1.34
CA THR A 294 -4.40 -2.51 -1.55
C THR A 294 -4.00 -2.24 -2.99
N ARG A 295 -4.84 -2.57 -3.98
CA ARG A 295 -4.60 -2.27 -5.40
C ARG A 295 -4.46 -0.77 -5.67
N TRP A 296 -5.22 0.10 -4.99
CA TRP A 296 -5.10 1.55 -5.20
C TRP A 296 -3.80 2.16 -4.69
N TYR A 297 -3.16 1.48 -3.74
CA TYR A 297 -1.85 1.83 -3.23
C TYR A 297 -0.74 0.93 -3.78
N SER A 298 -1.04 0.10 -4.79
CA SER A 298 -0.08 -0.81 -5.40
C SER A 298 0.30 -0.35 -6.81
N PRO A 299 1.59 -0.14 -7.08
CA PRO A 299 2.06 0.11 -8.45
C PRO A 299 2.01 -1.14 -9.34
N LEU A 300 1.62 -2.30 -8.80
CA LEU A 300 1.53 -3.57 -9.52
C LEU A 300 0.18 -3.78 -10.22
N HIS A 301 -0.74 -2.80 -10.16
CA HIS A 301 -2.10 -2.98 -10.65
C HIS A 301 -2.18 -3.30 -12.15
N SER A 302 -1.25 -2.78 -12.96
CA SER A 302 -1.17 -3.01 -14.40
C SER A 302 -0.25 -4.17 -14.80
N THR A 303 0.35 -4.87 -13.84
CA THR A 303 1.31 -5.94 -14.11
C THR A 303 0.58 -7.23 -14.48
N THR A 304 0.97 -7.85 -15.58
CA THR A 304 0.41 -9.15 -16.00
C THR A 304 0.81 -10.27 -15.04
N GLN A 305 0.04 -11.37 -15.02
CA GLN A 305 0.37 -12.52 -14.18
C GLN A 305 1.78 -13.09 -14.47
N SER A 306 2.16 -13.14 -15.75
CA SER A 306 3.49 -13.61 -16.17
C SER A 306 4.62 -12.70 -15.67
N GLU A 307 4.40 -11.38 -15.69
CA GLU A 307 5.37 -10.42 -15.15
C GLU A 307 5.42 -10.49 -13.61
N LEU A 308 4.28 -10.66 -12.94
CA LEU A 308 4.26 -10.85 -11.48
C LEU A 308 5.04 -12.11 -11.08
N GLU A 309 4.91 -13.21 -11.82
CA GLU A 309 5.68 -14.43 -11.56
C GLU A 309 7.19 -14.21 -11.74
N ASP A 310 7.63 -13.54 -12.80
CA ASP A 310 9.05 -13.17 -12.98
C ASP A 310 9.55 -12.25 -11.86
N LEU A 311 8.76 -11.27 -11.44
CA LEU A 311 9.10 -10.37 -10.34
C LEU A 311 9.17 -11.10 -8.99
N ARG A 312 8.30 -12.10 -8.75
CA ARG A 312 8.38 -12.97 -7.56
C ARG A 312 9.65 -13.84 -7.60
N LEU A 313 9.98 -14.42 -8.75
CA LEU A 313 11.21 -15.20 -8.93
C LEU A 313 12.47 -14.37 -8.68
N ARG A 314 12.44 -13.08 -9.03
CA ARG A 314 13.52 -12.12 -8.76
C ARG A 314 13.49 -11.55 -7.33
N GLY A 315 12.52 -11.96 -6.50
CA GLY A 315 12.31 -11.48 -5.14
C GLY A 315 11.81 -10.04 -5.04
N VAL A 316 11.45 -9.41 -6.16
CA VAL A 316 11.02 -8.00 -6.25
C VAL A 316 9.61 -7.81 -5.69
N VAL A 317 8.79 -8.85 -5.79
CA VAL A 317 7.40 -8.90 -5.33
C VAL A 317 7.22 -10.02 -4.31
N HIS A 318 6.49 -9.74 -3.25
CA HIS A 318 6.11 -10.71 -2.22
C HIS A 318 4.60 -10.89 -2.21
N SER A 319 4.15 -12.13 -2.11
CA SER A 319 2.75 -12.43 -1.83
C SER A 319 2.55 -12.48 -0.32
N VAL A 320 1.66 -11.62 0.20
CA VAL A 320 1.30 -11.55 1.61
C VAL A 320 -0.15 -11.95 1.78
N ARG A 321 -0.41 -12.79 2.77
CA ARG A 321 -1.77 -13.22 3.11
C ARG A 321 -2.51 -12.07 3.80
N CYS A 322 -3.65 -11.68 3.24
CA CYS A 322 -4.56 -10.69 3.79
C CYS A 322 -5.95 -11.32 3.95
N GLY A 323 -6.23 -11.84 5.16
CA GLY A 323 -7.44 -12.62 5.41
C GLY A 323 -7.44 -13.94 4.63
N ASN A 324 -8.45 -14.14 3.79
CA ASN A 324 -8.61 -15.33 2.96
C ASN A 324 -7.96 -15.21 1.58
N SER A 325 -7.28 -14.10 1.30
CA SER A 325 -6.74 -13.79 -0.02
C SER A 325 -5.24 -13.50 0.04
N TRP A 326 -4.56 -13.66 -1.09
CA TRP A 326 -3.16 -13.28 -1.26
C TRP A 326 -3.07 -11.96 -2.02
N ILE A 327 -2.16 -11.09 -1.59
CA ILE A 327 -1.90 -9.82 -2.24
C ILE A 327 -0.42 -9.72 -2.56
N ASP A 328 -0.12 -9.33 -3.78
CA ASP A 328 1.25 -9.03 -4.21
C ASP A 328 1.63 -7.60 -3.85
N ILE A 329 2.75 -7.46 -3.16
CA ILE A 329 3.33 -6.18 -2.78
C ILE A 329 4.77 -6.08 -3.31
N LEU A 330 5.16 -4.90 -3.78
CA LEU A 330 6.57 -4.63 -4.04
C LEU A 330 7.36 -4.66 -2.74
N HIS A 331 8.57 -5.18 -2.81
CA HIS A 331 9.54 -5.02 -1.74
C HIS A 331 9.70 -3.51 -1.41
N PRO A 332 9.71 -3.09 -0.13
CA PRO A 332 9.72 -1.67 0.26
C PRO A 332 10.80 -0.82 -0.42
N ILE A 333 12.00 -1.38 -0.63
CA ILE A 333 13.09 -0.70 -1.36
C ILE A 333 12.70 -0.42 -2.81
N VAL A 334 12.13 -1.41 -3.50
CA VAL A 334 11.73 -1.28 -4.90
C VAL A 334 10.53 -0.33 -5.00
N LEU A 335 9.60 -0.42 -4.04
CA LEU A 335 8.48 0.49 -3.93
C LEU A 335 8.94 1.95 -3.77
N GLN A 336 9.95 2.21 -2.94
CA GLN A 336 10.53 3.56 -2.77
C GLN A 336 11.28 4.03 -4.02
N LEU A 337 12.03 3.13 -4.68
CA LEU A 337 12.73 3.44 -5.93
C LEU A 337 11.74 3.82 -7.04
N TRP A 338 10.71 2.99 -7.21
CA TRP A 338 9.60 3.26 -8.11
C TRP A 338 8.96 4.62 -7.80
N ALA A 339 8.63 4.86 -6.52
CA ALA A 339 8.00 6.11 -6.10
C ALA A 339 8.87 7.35 -6.32
N ARG A 340 10.20 7.24 -6.28
CA ARG A 340 11.09 8.39 -6.60
C ARG A 340 11.23 8.65 -8.09
N SER A 341 11.04 7.61 -8.91
CA SER A 341 11.13 7.72 -10.36
C SER A 341 9.81 8.07 -11.03
N ALA A 342 8.69 7.82 -10.35
CA ALA A 342 7.36 7.98 -10.93
C ALA A 342 6.79 9.36 -10.60
N GLU A 343 6.35 10.09 -11.62
CA GLU A 343 5.66 11.37 -11.49
C GLU A 343 4.14 11.12 -11.33
N THR A 344 3.75 10.51 -10.21
CA THR A 344 2.34 10.19 -9.93
C THR A 344 1.94 10.52 -8.50
N SER A 345 0.66 10.81 -8.27
CA SER A 345 0.13 11.03 -6.92
C SER A 345 0.28 9.82 -5.99
N LEU A 346 0.39 8.60 -6.52
CA LEU A 346 0.70 7.39 -5.74
C LEU A 346 2.14 7.42 -5.23
N ALA A 347 3.07 7.77 -6.12
CA ALA A 347 4.47 7.93 -5.80
C ALA A 347 4.69 8.98 -4.71
N ASP A 348 4.04 10.14 -4.80
CA ASP A 348 4.09 11.18 -3.77
C ASP A 348 3.60 10.69 -2.41
N GLN A 349 2.49 9.95 -2.38
CA GLN A 349 1.96 9.37 -1.14
C GLN A 349 2.92 8.36 -0.52
N ILE A 350 3.50 7.48 -1.34
CA ILE A 350 4.48 6.49 -0.89
C ILE A 350 5.74 7.20 -0.37
N ASN A 351 6.25 8.21 -1.08
CA ASN A 351 7.39 8.99 -0.63
C ASN A 351 7.12 9.65 0.73
N GLN A 352 5.94 10.25 0.92
CA GLN A 352 5.54 10.84 2.20
C GLN A 352 5.40 9.80 3.31
N MET A 353 4.91 8.59 3.01
CA MET A 353 4.89 7.49 3.99
C MET A 353 6.31 7.12 4.43
N PHE A 354 7.25 7.01 3.48
CA PHE A 354 8.65 6.74 3.77
C PHE A 354 9.32 7.87 4.56
N GLU A 355 8.98 9.13 4.29
CA GLU A 355 9.45 10.28 5.07
C GLU A 355 8.93 10.25 6.51
N GLN A 356 7.65 9.91 6.70
CA GLN A 356 7.09 9.73 8.04
C GLN A 356 7.74 8.57 8.79
N ASP A 357 8.05 7.47 8.10
CA ASP A 357 8.83 6.37 8.68
C ASP A 357 10.21 6.84 9.13
N ALA A 358 10.93 7.58 8.29
CA ALA A 358 12.23 8.18 8.66
C ALA A 358 12.14 9.15 9.87
N ILE A 359 11.01 9.83 10.06
CA ILE A 359 10.77 10.71 11.23
C ILE A 359 10.45 9.89 12.49
N MET A 360 9.70 8.80 12.37
CA MET A 360 9.46 7.88 13.51
C MET A 360 10.72 7.11 13.93
N GLU A 361 11.62 6.83 12.97
CA GLU A 361 12.91 6.17 13.17
C GLU A 361 13.87 6.93 14.12
N ALA A 362 13.62 8.22 14.38
CA ALA A 362 14.40 8.98 15.37
C ALA A 362 14.14 8.53 16.83
N THR A 363 13.05 7.80 17.09
CA THR A 363 12.58 7.47 18.46
C THR A 363 12.31 5.98 18.71
N HIS A 364 12.43 5.09 17.72
CA HIS A 364 12.10 3.66 17.85
C HIS A 364 13.16 2.69 17.27
N GLU A 365 13.16 1.46 17.78
CA GLU A 365 13.98 0.34 17.28
C GLU A 365 13.53 -0.03 15.86
N LYS A 366 14.46 -0.05 14.90
CA LYS A 366 14.16 -0.41 13.51
C LYS A 366 14.03 -1.92 13.35
N LYS A 367 12.99 -2.29 12.63
CA LYS A 367 12.71 -3.62 12.09
C LYS A 367 13.42 -3.77 10.74
N LEU A 368 14.56 -4.46 10.73
CA LEU A 368 15.30 -4.74 9.48
C LEU A 368 14.98 -6.15 8.95
N GLU A 369 14.13 -6.91 9.63
CA GLU A 369 13.85 -8.32 9.31
C GLU A 369 13.51 -8.51 7.83
N ASP A 370 12.53 -7.77 7.31
CA ASP A 370 12.02 -7.93 5.95
C ASP A 370 13.11 -7.64 4.90
N ILE A 371 13.96 -6.64 5.14
CA ILE A 371 15.05 -6.26 4.23
C ILE A 371 16.15 -7.32 4.22
N MET A 372 16.46 -7.88 5.39
CA MET A 372 17.53 -8.86 5.56
C MET A 372 17.08 -10.24 5.04
N VAL A 373 15.83 -10.64 5.28
CA VAL A 373 15.23 -11.85 4.67
C VAL A 373 15.34 -11.80 3.16
N HIS A 374 14.92 -10.70 2.54
CA HIS A 374 14.97 -10.55 1.08
C HIS A 374 16.41 -10.57 0.54
N PHE A 375 17.34 -9.91 1.23
CA PHE A 375 18.75 -9.97 0.88
C PHE A 375 19.27 -11.41 0.86
N ASP A 376 18.98 -12.17 1.90
CA ASP A 376 19.41 -13.55 2.02
C ASP A 376 18.75 -14.44 0.95
N CYS A 377 17.47 -14.21 0.61
CA CYS A 377 16.81 -14.84 -0.53
C CYS A 377 17.55 -14.56 -1.85
N ALA A 378 17.85 -13.30 -2.14
CA ALA A 378 18.51 -12.88 -3.38
C ALA A 378 19.94 -13.45 -3.50
N VAL A 379 20.70 -13.44 -2.40
CA VAL A 379 22.05 -14.03 -2.35
C VAL A 379 21.99 -15.52 -2.66
N ARG A 380 21.02 -16.24 -2.11
CA ARG A 380 20.87 -17.69 -2.34
C ARG A 380 20.45 -18.02 -3.76
N LEU A 381 19.49 -17.28 -4.33
CA LEU A 381 19.10 -17.43 -5.72
C LEU A 381 20.26 -17.15 -6.68
N ALA A 382 21.06 -16.11 -6.40
CA ALA A 382 22.23 -15.78 -7.21
C ALA A 382 23.36 -16.81 -7.06
N LEU A 383 23.55 -17.36 -5.86
CA LEU A 383 24.58 -18.36 -5.60
C LEU A 383 24.20 -19.73 -6.18
N GLY A 384 22.92 -20.10 -6.20
CA GLY A 384 22.45 -21.41 -6.63
C GLY A 384 23.09 -22.53 -5.81
N GLU A 385 23.52 -23.61 -6.48
CA GLU A 385 24.23 -24.74 -5.84
C GLU A 385 25.75 -24.49 -5.66
N ASN A 386 26.24 -23.30 -5.97
CA ASN A 386 27.68 -23.03 -5.92
C ASN A 386 28.18 -22.95 -4.47
N ASN A 387 29.37 -23.52 -4.24
CA ASN A 387 30.05 -23.41 -2.96
C ASN A 387 30.56 -21.98 -2.72
N CYS A 388 30.38 -21.49 -1.51
CA CYS A 388 30.89 -20.20 -1.03
C CYS A 388 31.44 -20.36 0.39
N THR A 389 32.24 -19.42 0.86
CA THR A 389 32.68 -19.44 2.27
C THR A 389 31.75 -18.59 3.13
N LEU A 390 31.56 -18.94 4.39
CA LEU A 390 30.79 -18.12 5.33
C LEU A 390 31.37 -16.70 5.44
N GLU A 391 32.68 -16.55 5.35
CA GLU A 391 33.35 -15.24 5.31
C GLU A 391 32.95 -14.43 4.07
N LEU A 392 32.91 -15.08 2.91
CA LEU A 392 32.43 -14.46 1.68
C LEU A 392 30.96 -14.11 1.74
N LEU A 393 30.12 -14.84 2.50
CA LEU A 393 28.70 -14.53 2.73
C LEU A 393 28.48 -13.40 3.74
N PHE A 394 29.41 -13.23 4.68
CA PHE A 394 29.31 -12.27 5.78
C PHE A 394 30.57 -11.37 5.89
N PRO A 395 30.91 -10.59 4.84
CA PRO A 395 32.12 -9.76 4.81
C PRO A 395 32.09 -8.70 5.91
N GLY A 396 33.19 -8.63 6.67
CA GLY A 396 33.34 -7.67 7.77
C GLY A 396 32.55 -8.01 9.04
N ALA A 397 31.92 -9.19 9.10
CA ALA A 397 31.35 -9.71 10.34
C ALA A 397 32.44 -10.02 11.36
N GLY A 398 32.20 -9.69 12.62
CA GLY A 398 32.95 -10.26 13.72
C GLY A 398 32.37 -11.63 14.05
N PHE A 399 33.20 -12.67 14.07
CA PHE A 399 32.84 -13.91 14.73
C PHE A 399 33.33 -13.89 16.15
N TRP A 400 32.41 -14.17 17.07
CA TRP A 400 32.75 -14.30 18.45
C TRP A 400 32.76 -15.78 18.81
N SER A 401 33.93 -16.30 19.21
CA SER A 401 34.07 -17.56 19.94
C SER A 401 35.19 -17.42 20.95
N GLU A 402 35.15 -18.19 22.05
CA GLU A 402 36.25 -18.25 23.02
C GLU A 402 37.62 -18.60 22.40
N ARG A 403 37.64 -19.15 21.18
CA ARG A 403 38.84 -19.65 20.48
C ARG A 403 39.30 -18.79 19.28
N GLY A 404 38.67 -17.64 19.01
CA GLY A 404 39.04 -16.73 17.92
C GLY A 404 38.04 -16.67 16.74
N GLY A 405 38.46 -16.01 15.65
CA GLY A 405 37.64 -15.49 14.54
C GLY A 405 36.92 -16.50 13.62
N LEU A 406 36.23 -15.99 12.59
CA LEU A 406 35.27 -16.76 11.78
C LEU A 406 36.01 -17.91 11.07
N PRO A 407 35.67 -19.18 11.34
CA PRO A 407 36.26 -20.26 10.58
C PRO A 407 35.84 -20.13 9.12
N ASN A 408 36.82 -20.15 8.20
CA ASN A 408 36.59 -20.20 6.75
C ASN A 408 35.95 -21.55 6.39
N ILE A 409 34.63 -21.63 6.61
CA ILE A 409 33.78 -22.80 6.38
C ILE A 409 33.18 -22.67 5.00
N ILE A 410 33.30 -23.73 4.20
CA ILE A 410 32.61 -23.82 2.92
C ILE A 410 31.16 -24.22 3.19
N VAL A 411 30.23 -23.47 2.61
CA VAL A 411 28.80 -23.74 2.60
C VAL A 411 28.26 -23.69 1.19
N THR A 412 27.13 -24.34 0.96
CA THR A 412 26.36 -24.25 -0.28
C THR A 412 24.88 -24.07 0.05
N SER A 413 24.17 -23.36 -0.82
CA SER A 413 22.70 -23.36 -0.77
C SER A 413 22.20 -24.67 -1.41
N THR A 414 21.13 -25.19 -0.87
CA THR A 414 20.25 -26.16 -1.55
C THR A 414 19.78 -25.61 -2.90
N GLN A 415 19.30 -26.51 -3.76
CA GLN A 415 18.75 -26.24 -5.10
C GLN A 415 17.89 -24.98 -5.23
N ASN A 416 17.86 -24.40 -6.44
CA ASN A 416 16.98 -23.29 -6.81
C ASN A 416 15.50 -23.67 -6.60
N VAL A 417 15.00 -23.43 -5.39
CA VAL A 417 13.58 -23.53 -5.08
C VAL A 417 12.89 -22.28 -5.62
N LEU A 418 11.84 -22.46 -6.42
CA LEU A 418 11.03 -21.38 -7.01
C LEU A 418 10.44 -20.41 -5.95
N ALA A 419 10.29 -20.90 -4.71
CA ALA A 419 9.85 -20.12 -3.56
C ALA A 419 10.86 -20.32 -2.41
N PRO A 420 11.85 -19.41 -2.24
CA PRO A 420 12.89 -19.56 -1.23
C PRO A 420 12.41 -19.21 0.19
N LEU A 421 11.15 -18.80 0.38
CA LEU A 421 10.59 -18.35 1.65
C LEU A 421 9.37 -19.19 2.04
N GLU A 422 9.30 -19.58 3.32
CA GLU A 422 8.16 -20.28 3.91
C GLU A 422 7.77 -19.67 5.25
N TYR A 423 6.47 -19.54 5.45
CA TYR A 423 5.90 -19.07 6.71
C TYR A 423 5.41 -20.27 7.51
N VAL A 424 5.81 -20.33 8.78
CA VAL A 424 5.40 -21.36 9.73
C VAL A 424 4.66 -20.72 10.89
N GLU A 425 3.74 -21.46 11.51
CA GLU A 425 2.99 -20.95 12.66
C GLU A 425 3.94 -20.59 13.81
N SER A 426 4.91 -21.45 14.15
CA SER A 426 5.93 -21.13 15.14
C SER A 426 7.26 -21.87 14.95
N PHE A 427 8.38 -21.31 15.44
CA PHE A 427 9.65 -22.04 15.53
C PHE A 427 9.67 -23.12 16.62
N ALA A 428 8.66 -23.15 17.51
CA ALA A 428 8.51 -24.20 18.50
C ALA A 428 8.22 -25.58 17.88
N ASP A 429 7.63 -25.63 16.68
CA ASP A 429 7.46 -26.86 15.91
C ASP A 429 8.74 -27.18 15.13
N VAL A 430 9.74 -27.72 15.85
CA VAL A 430 11.08 -27.98 15.32
C VAL A 430 11.05 -28.90 14.11
N GLU A 431 10.17 -29.91 14.09
CA GLU A 431 10.09 -30.89 12.99
C GLU A 431 9.57 -30.24 11.71
N ALA A 432 8.44 -29.51 11.78
CA ALA A 432 7.87 -28.82 10.62
C ALA A 432 8.83 -27.76 10.05
N VAL A 433 9.53 -27.05 10.93
CA VAL A 433 10.55 -26.09 10.53
C VAL A 433 11.74 -26.78 9.88
N LEU A 434 12.22 -27.90 10.44
CA LEU A 434 13.35 -28.62 9.87
C LEU A 434 13.05 -29.22 8.51
N ASP A 435 11.84 -29.72 8.27
CA ASP A 435 11.43 -30.18 6.95
C ASP A 435 11.52 -29.04 5.92
N SER A 436 11.08 -27.85 6.30
CA SER A 436 11.17 -26.63 5.48
C SER A 436 12.63 -26.23 5.20
N LEU A 437 13.47 -26.24 6.25
CA LEU A 437 14.88 -25.89 6.18
C LEU A 437 15.70 -26.90 5.35
N LYS A 438 15.43 -28.21 5.48
CA LYS A 438 16.07 -29.29 4.70
C LYS A 438 15.75 -29.17 3.21
N ASN A 439 14.54 -28.72 2.89
CA ASN A 439 14.13 -28.39 1.53
C ASN A 439 14.71 -27.07 1.03
N GLY A 440 15.52 -26.39 1.83
CA GLY A 440 16.28 -25.23 1.40
C GLY A 440 15.61 -23.88 1.55
N LYS A 441 14.47 -23.83 2.23
CA LYS A 441 13.69 -22.62 2.37
C LYS A 441 14.16 -21.80 3.57
N ILE A 442 14.09 -20.48 3.43
CA ILE A 442 14.19 -19.54 4.54
C ILE A 442 12.84 -19.55 5.26
N VAL A 443 12.87 -19.72 6.58
CA VAL A 443 11.66 -19.91 7.37
C VAL A 443 11.40 -18.69 8.25
N VAL A 444 10.18 -18.16 8.20
CA VAL A 444 9.71 -17.00 8.97
C VAL A 444 8.52 -17.40 9.82
N SER A 445 8.51 -17.01 11.09
CA SER A 445 7.38 -17.26 11.98
C SER A 445 6.23 -16.28 11.72
N GLU A 446 5.00 -16.78 11.60
CA GLU A 446 3.78 -15.98 11.48
C GLU A 446 3.46 -15.19 12.76
N LEU A 447 3.90 -15.68 13.92
CA LEU A 447 3.68 -15.01 15.20
C LEU A 447 4.39 -13.66 15.33
N ARG A 448 5.35 -13.36 14.43
CA ARG A 448 6.08 -12.08 14.30
C ARG A 448 6.40 -11.42 15.65
N ASN A 449 6.87 -12.19 16.65
CA ASN A 449 7.35 -11.73 17.97
C ASN A 449 7.96 -12.90 18.76
N GLU A 450 8.53 -13.91 18.08
CA GLU A 450 9.17 -14.99 18.79
C GLU A 450 10.43 -14.49 19.51
N PRO A 451 10.66 -14.87 20.78
CA PRO A 451 11.78 -14.33 21.54
C PRO A 451 13.14 -14.66 20.91
N GLY A 452 13.77 -13.65 20.28
CA GLY A 452 15.21 -13.65 20.01
C GLY A 452 15.66 -14.13 18.63
N ILE A 453 14.77 -14.60 17.75
CA ILE A 453 15.06 -14.89 16.33
C ILE A 453 13.89 -14.41 15.48
N GLU A 454 14.20 -13.73 14.37
CA GLU A 454 13.21 -13.21 13.42
C GLU A 454 12.96 -14.18 12.26
N TYR A 455 14.02 -14.84 11.77
CA TYR A 455 13.94 -15.83 10.71
C TYR A 455 15.13 -16.79 10.71
N LEU A 456 14.95 -17.94 10.07
CA LEU A 456 15.94 -19.02 10.00
C LEU A 456 16.40 -19.25 8.55
N ILE A 457 17.71 -19.43 8.36
CA ILE A 457 18.32 -19.68 7.04
C ILE A 457 19.10 -21.00 7.08
N PRO A 458 18.82 -21.95 6.19
CA PRO A 458 19.59 -23.19 6.07
C PRO A 458 20.81 -23.07 5.16
N TRP A 459 21.93 -23.68 5.53
CA TRP A 459 23.14 -23.84 4.70
C TRP A 459 23.65 -25.28 4.77
N ILE A 460 24.08 -25.85 3.65
CA ILE A 460 24.70 -27.18 3.62
C ILE A 460 26.21 -27.04 3.74
N VAL A 461 26.84 -27.87 4.57
CA VAL A 461 28.30 -27.96 4.70
C VAL A 461 28.78 -29.19 3.92
N PRO A 462 29.38 -29.04 2.74
CA PRO A 462 29.64 -30.17 1.84
C PRO A 462 30.82 -31.03 2.28
N ASN A 463 31.88 -30.45 2.83
CA ASN A 463 33.11 -31.18 3.17
C ASN A 463 33.14 -31.68 4.63
N GLN A 464 33.85 -32.79 4.90
CA GLN A 464 33.89 -33.41 6.22
C GLN A 464 34.74 -32.64 7.25
N ASP A 465 35.79 -31.95 6.82
CA ASP A 465 36.67 -31.22 7.72
C ASP A 465 35.97 -30.00 8.34
N ASP A 466 35.20 -29.25 7.55
CA ASP A 466 34.38 -28.15 8.04
C ASP A 466 33.22 -28.65 8.90
N ARG A 467 32.63 -29.81 8.56
CA ARG A 467 31.69 -30.47 9.47
C ARG A 467 32.33 -30.67 10.84
N ARG A 468 33.49 -31.32 10.91
CA ARG A 468 34.24 -31.54 12.17
C ARG A 468 34.54 -30.22 12.89
N ARG A 469 34.95 -29.17 12.18
CA ARG A 469 35.22 -27.84 12.75
C ARG A 469 33.97 -27.23 13.41
N ILE A 470 32.81 -27.32 12.76
CA ILE A 470 31.53 -26.87 13.33
C ILE A 470 31.11 -27.76 14.50
N ARG A 471 31.38 -29.08 14.45
CA ARG A 471 31.06 -29.97 15.58
C ARG A 471 31.78 -29.59 16.87
N ASN A 472 33.01 -29.11 16.73
CA ASN A 472 33.88 -28.73 17.83
C ASN A 472 33.56 -27.34 18.42
N LEU A 473 32.59 -26.61 17.86
CA LEU A 473 32.05 -25.39 18.47
C LEU A 473 31.23 -25.76 19.72
N LYS A 474 31.42 -25.03 20.82
CA LYS A 474 30.54 -25.12 22.01
C LYS A 474 29.21 -24.39 21.72
N PRO A 475 28.08 -24.77 22.34
CA PRO A 475 27.88 -25.95 23.18
C PRO A 475 27.84 -27.24 22.33
N GLN A 476 28.32 -28.35 22.91
CA GLN A 476 28.36 -29.66 22.23
C GLN A 476 26.95 -30.21 22.06
N CYS A 477 26.63 -30.72 20.87
CA CYS A 477 25.40 -31.46 20.61
C CYS A 477 25.76 -32.91 20.24
N ASN A 478 24.91 -33.86 20.62
CA ASN A 478 25.05 -35.27 20.29
C ASN A 478 24.87 -35.47 18.77
N LYS A 479 25.98 -35.59 18.04
CA LYS A 479 25.98 -35.57 16.57
C LYS A 479 26.17 -36.97 15.99
N THR A 480 25.39 -37.26 14.96
CA THR A 480 25.66 -38.35 14.01
C THR A 480 26.67 -37.87 12.97
N GLU A 481 27.43 -38.80 12.35
CA GLU A 481 28.40 -38.43 11.31
C GLU A 481 27.74 -37.89 10.02
N SER A 482 26.44 -38.15 9.84
CA SER A 482 25.63 -37.82 8.66
C SER A 482 25.13 -36.37 8.60
N ALA A 483 25.06 -35.66 9.73
CA ALA A 483 24.55 -34.29 9.76
C ALA A 483 25.39 -33.33 8.88
N SER A 484 24.70 -32.52 8.07
CA SER A 484 25.32 -31.56 7.14
C SER A 484 24.66 -30.17 7.12
N LEU A 485 23.51 -30.02 7.76
CA LEU A 485 22.71 -28.80 7.77
C LEU A 485 23.19 -27.83 8.88
N LEU A 486 23.65 -26.65 8.49
CA LEU A 486 23.92 -25.52 9.36
C LEU A 486 22.71 -24.56 9.34
N VAL A 487 22.13 -24.28 10.50
CA VAL A 487 21.01 -23.34 10.62
C VAL A 487 21.52 -22.00 11.15
N LEU A 488 21.23 -20.92 10.45
CA LEU A 488 21.52 -19.56 10.94
C LEU A 488 20.23 -18.92 11.41
N GLY A 489 20.20 -18.53 12.69
CA GLY A 489 19.09 -17.78 13.24
C GLY A 489 19.38 -16.29 13.21
N ILE A 490 18.60 -15.54 12.44
CA ILE A 490 18.84 -14.12 12.26
C ILE A 490 18.04 -13.31 13.27
N GLN A 491 18.73 -12.42 13.95
CA GLN A 491 18.13 -11.37 14.76
C GLN A 491 18.65 -10.02 14.28
N THR A 492 17.77 -9.19 13.74
CA THR A 492 18.10 -7.80 13.42
C THR A 492 17.73 -6.90 14.60
N LYS A 493 18.55 -5.88 14.91
CA LYS A 493 18.22 -4.85 15.90
C LYS A 493 18.83 -3.51 15.57
N CYS A 494 18.03 -2.44 15.61
CA CYS A 494 18.53 -1.07 15.55
C CYS A 494 18.35 -0.33 16.86
N VAL A 495 19.43 0.23 17.39
CA VAL A 495 19.46 0.75 18.76
C VAL A 495 19.22 2.26 18.77
N GLY A 496 18.06 2.67 19.28
CA GLY A 496 17.87 3.97 19.95
C GLY A 496 18.29 3.88 21.42
N GLY A 497 18.43 5.02 22.12
CA GLY A 497 19.13 5.12 23.41
C GLY A 497 18.61 4.30 24.63
N ASN A 498 17.48 3.59 24.52
CA ASN A 498 16.93 2.75 25.58
C ASN A 498 16.77 1.30 25.08
N VAL A 499 17.81 0.46 25.25
CA VAL A 499 17.79 -0.94 24.83
C VAL A 499 18.02 -1.88 26.01
N ALA A 500 17.30 -3.01 26.00
CA ALA A 500 17.50 -4.14 26.92
C ALA A 500 18.95 -4.61 26.86
N GLN A 501 19.52 -5.03 27.99
CA GLN A 501 20.92 -5.48 28.05
C GLN A 501 21.17 -6.57 26.98
N TRP A 502 22.21 -6.40 26.14
CA TRP A 502 22.57 -7.32 25.04
C TRP A 502 22.63 -8.80 25.45
N THR A 503 22.98 -9.06 26.72
CA THR A 503 22.95 -10.39 27.34
C THR A 503 21.56 -11.05 27.28
N SER A 504 20.49 -10.28 27.46
CA SER A 504 19.11 -10.77 27.36
C SER A 504 18.74 -11.16 25.93
N ILE A 505 19.15 -10.36 24.95
CA ILE A 505 18.85 -10.60 23.52
C ILE A 505 19.53 -11.87 23.04
N ALA A 506 20.82 -12.02 23.37
CA ALA A 506 21.57 -13.19 22.99
C ALA A 506 21.09 -14.47 23.68
N LYS A 507 20.65 -14.37 24.95
CA LYS A 507 20.02 -15.49 25.66
C LYS A 507 18.71 -15.92 25.00
N SER A 508 17.85 -14.97 24.61
CA SER A 508 16.62 -15.31 23.89
C SER A 508 16.90 -15.99 22.53
N ALA A 509 17.87 -15.47 21.77
CA ALA A 509 18.30 -16.09 20.52
C ALA A 509 18.82 -17.52 20.72
N GLN A 510 19.55 -17.76 21.81
CA GLN A 510 20.00 -19.08 22.21
C GLN A 510 18.83 -20.01 22.53
N ASP A 511 17.89 -19.56 23.37
CA ASP A 511 16.75 -20.36 23.80
C ASP A 511 15.91 -20.79 22.58
N ALA A 512 15.73 -19.89 21.60
CA ALA A 512 15.03 -20.17 20.34
C ALA A 512 15.77 -21.18 19.45
N LEU A 513 17.11 -21.18 19.44
CA LEU A 513 17.90 -22.11 18.63
C LEU A 513 18.17 -23.46 19.32
N ALA A 514 17.88 -23.58 20.62
CA ALA A 514 18.18 -24.78 21.41
C ALA A 514 17.50 -26.05 20.87
N GLY A 515 16.27 -25.93 20.35
CA GLY A 515 15.54 -27.05 19.74
C GLY A 515 16.27 -27.61 18.51
N PHE A 516 16.81 -26.74 17.66
CA PHE A 516 17.54 -27.12 16.45
C PHE A 516 18.94 -27.64 16.75
N GLN A 517 19.64 -27.07 17.75
CA GLN A 517 20.99 -27.50 18.13
C GLN A 517 21.02 -28.97 18.54
N ASN A 518 19.99 -29.46 19.22
CA ASN A 518 19.92 -30.82 19.73
C ASN A 518 19.38 -31.85 18.73
N HIS A 519 18.99 -31.44 17.52
CA HIS A 519 18.38 -32.31 16.54
C HIS A 519 19.43 -33.12 15.74
N PRO A 520 19.25 -34.44 15.52
CA PRO A 520 20.26 -35.32 14.90
C PRO A 520 20.66 -34.94 13.47
N ASP A 521 19.77 -34.26 12.72
CA ASP A 521 20.04 -33.85 11.33
C ASP A 521 20.74 -32.49 11.21
N VAL A 522 20.86 -31.75 12.32
CA VAL A 522 21.44 -30.41 12.34
C VAL A 522 22.91 -30.49 12.79
N LEU A 523 23.80 -30.03 11.93
CA LEU A 523 25.23 -29.96 12.19
C LEU A 523 25.57 -28.88 13.24
N GLY A 524 24.82 -27.77 13.23
CA GLY A 524 24.89 -26.71 14.22
C GLY A 524 23.84 -25.62 13.94
N ALA A 525 23.50 -24.84 14.97
CA ALA A 525 22.67 -23.65 14.81
C ALA A 525 23.34 -22.44 15.46
N LEU A 526 23.54 -21.37 14.68
CA LEU A 526 24.30 -20.18 15.08
C LEU A 526 23.43 -18.93 15.00
N PRO A 527 23.39 -18.08 16.04
CA PRO A 527 22.74 -16.80 15.95
C PRO A 527 23.60 -15.80 15.14
N VAL A 528 22.93 -15.00 14.33
CA VAL A 528 23.49 -13.90 13.54
C VAL A 528 22.81 -12.61 13.96
N PHE A 529 23.60 -11.66 14.45
CA PHE A 529 23.12 -10.38 14.94
C PHE A 529 23.49 -9.26 13.97
N TYR A 530 22.48 -8.60 13.39
CA TYR A 530 22.66 -7.37 12.62
C TYR A 530 22.36 -6.16 13.49
N THR A 531 23.32 -5.24 13.67
CA THR A 531 23.09 -4.04 14.47
C THR A 531 23.72 -2.75 13.94
N THR A 532 23.12 -1.63 14.34
CA THR A 532 23.48 -0.26 13.94
C THR A 532 24.21 0.52 15.03
N GLU A 533 24.55 -0.10 16.16
CA GLU A 533 25.21 0.60 17.26
C GLU A 533 26.73 0.73 17.05
N VAL A 534 27.23 1.97 17.01
CA VAL A 534 28.67 2.28 16.91
C VAL A 534 29.46 1.87 18.16
N ARG A 535 28.80 1.89 19.33
CA ARG A 535 29.45 1.84 20.65
C ARG A 535 29.73 0.44 21.18
N VAL A 536 29.18 -0.60 20.58
CA VAL A 536 29.49 -1.98 20.95
C VAL A 536 30.78 -2.39 20.23
N LYS A 537 31.91 -1.79 20.62
CA LYS A 537 33.24 -2.28 20.21
C LYS A 537 33.56 -3.65 20.80
N THR A 538 32.71 -4.18 21.67
CA THR A 538 32.93 -5.47 22.31
C THR A 538 31.57 -6.12 22.54
N PRO A 539 31.28 -7.30 21.95
CA PRO A 539 30.13 -8.09 22.38
C PRO A 539 30.20 -8.29 23.91
N PRO A 540 29.07 -8.40 24.62
CA PRO A 540 29.10 -8.62 26.06
C PRO A 540 30.02 -9.82 26.34
N LYS A 541 31.05 -9.62 27.16
CA LYS A 541 32.17 -10.57 27.42
C LYS A 541 31.73 -11.94 28.02
N LYS A 542 30.44 -12.28 27.98
CA LYS A 542 29.78 -13.44 28.61
C LYS A 542 28.75 -14.12 27.70
N LEU A 543 28.86 -14.04 26.38
CA LEU A 543 28.07 -14.96 25.54
C LEU A 543 28.74 -16.33 25.63
N GLU A 544 28.01 -17.42 25.82
CA GLU A 544 28.62 -18.76 25.89
C GLU A 544 28.64 -19.45 24.51
N ILE A 545 28.08 -18.80 23.48
CA ILE A 545 27.81 -19.39 22.17
C ILE A 545 28.51 -18.63 21.03
N PRO A 546 29.11 -19.36 20.07
CA PRO A 546 29.61 -18.84 18.82
C PRO A 546 28.53 -18.09 18.04
N SER A 547 28.78 -16.81 17.75
CA SER A 547 27.80 -15.93 17.11
C SER A 547 28.46 -15.12 16.00
N ILE A 548 27.69 -14.80 14.96
CA ILE A 548 28.09 -13.87 13.90
C ILE A 548 27.52 -12.49 14.25
N TYR A 549 28.34 -11.45 14.25
CA TYR A 549 27.94 -10.10 14.65
C TYR A 549 28.35 -9.05 13.61
N PHE A 550 27.39 -8.21 13.23
CA PHE A 550 27.60 -7.04 12.38
C PHE A 550 27.37 -5.77 13.18
N ASN A 551 28.41 -4.94 13.32
CA ASN A 551 28.22 -3.55 13.72
C ASN A 551 27.74 -2.71 12.52
N GLU A 552 27.41 -1.45 12.77
CA GLU A 552 26.87 -0.53 11.77
C GLU A 552 27.74 -0.43 10.50
N VAL A 553 29.07 -0.44 10.67
CA VAL A 553 30.03 -0.35 9.58
C VAL A 553 30.11 -1.65 8.79
N GLY A 554 30.09 -2.80 9.46
CA GLY A 554 30.05 -4.12 8.84
C GLY A 554 28.76 -4.34 8.07
N LEU A 555 27.61 -3.97 8.65
CA LEU A 555 26.31 -3.98 7.99
C LEU A 555 26.32 -3.05 6.77
N ALA A 556 26.82 -1.83 6.90
CA ALA A 556 26.92 -0.91 5.77
C ALA A 556 27.83 -1.45 4.66
N LYS A 557 28.98 -2.03 4.97
CA LYS A 557 29.87 -2.66 3.97
C LYS A 557 29.19 -3.84 3.27
N LEU A 558 28.54 -4.73 4.03
CA LEU A 558 27.76 -5.85 3.51
C LEU A 558 26.70 -5.38 2.52
N LEU A 559 25.95 -4.33 2.88
CA LEU A 559 24.89 -3.76 2.05
C LEU A 559 25.48 -3.01 0.82
N LEU A 560 26.51 -2.19 1.01
CA LEU A 560 27.13 -1.39 -0.06
C LEU A 560 27.83 -2.22 -1.13
N GLN A 561 28.62 -3.22 -0.72
CA GLN A 561 29.38 -4.06 -1.65
C GLN A 561 28.48 -4.93 -2.53
N ARG A 562 27.25 -5.19 -2.10
CA ARG A 562 26.36 -6.16 -2.75
C ARG A 562 25.09 -5.59 -3.35
N THR A 563 24.64 -4.43 -2.87
CA THR A 563 23.39 -3.79 -3.32
C THR A 563 23.57 -2.33 -3.73
N GLY A 564 24.81 -1.81 -3.65
CA GLY A 564 25.11 -0.42 -3.95
C GLY A 564 24.65 0.58 -2.87
N PRO A 565 24.76 1.89 -3.15
CA PRO A 565 24.53 2.98 -2.17
C PRO A 565 23.10 3.08 -1.62
N LEU A 566 22.13 2.45 -2.28
CA LEU A 566 20.69 2.68 -2.09
C LEU A 566 20.12 2.27 -0.72
N ARG A 567 20.81 1.42 0.05
CA ARG A 567 20.29 0.86 1.33
C ARG A 567 20.63 1.64 2.60
N LEU A 568 21.51 2.64 2.54
CA LEU A 568 21.84 3.46 3.72
C LEU A 568 20.74 4.44 4.13
N PHE A 569 19.68 4.57 3.32
CA PHE A 569 18.58 5.52 3.52
C PHE A 569 17.74 5.28 4.77
N PHE A 570 17.60 4.02 5.20
CA PHE A 570 16.81 3.64 6.38
C PHE A 570 17.64 3.66 7.67
N LEU A 571 18.89 4.12 7.60
CA LEU A 571 19.79 4.18 8.74
C LEU A 571 20.20 5.63 8.96
N LYS A 572 19.73 6.28 10.05
CA LYS A 572 20.43 7.48 10.57
C LYS A 572 21.87 7.06 10.89
N PRO A 573 22.85 7.40 10.04
CA PRO A 573 24.15 6.77 10.12
C PRO A 573 24.90 7.37 11.31
N GLY A 574 25.59 6.53 12.08
CA GLY A 574 26.49 6.95 13.13
C GLY A 574 27.65 7.79 12.58
N ALA A 575 28.29 8.55 13.46
CA ALA A 575 29.44 9.40 13.10
C ALA A 575 30.55 8.67 12.32
N PRO A 576 30.91 7.39 12.61
CA PRO A 576 31.92 6.68 11.82
C PRO A 576 31.49 6.41 10.38
N LEU A 577 30.22 6.08 10.15
CA LEU A 577 29.72 5.77 8.82
C LEU A 577 29.57 7.03 7.96
N LYS A 578 29.15 8.15 8.57
CA LYS A 578 29.17 9.48 7.94
C LYS A 578 30.58 9.89 7.50
N LYS A 579 31.60 9.57 8.32
CA LYS A 579 33.00 9.86 8.02
C LYS A 579 33.57 8.95 6.92
N MET A 580 33.06 7.72 6.80
CA MET A 580 33.53 6.74 5.83
C MET A 580 32.97 6.97 4.42
N LEU A 581 31.82 7.65 4.30
CA LEU A 581 31.10 7.90 3.04
C LEU A 581 30.59 9.35 2.96
N PRO A 582 31.47 10.36 3.04
CA PRO A 582 31.07 11.76 3.12
C PRO A 582 30.23 12.19 1.90
N ASP A 583 30.65 11.86 0.67
CA ASP A 583 29.99 12.27 -0.57
C ASP A 583 28.56 11.70 -0.73
N PHE A 584 28.33 10.49 -0.21
CA PHE A 584 27.02 9.83 -0.23
C PHE A 584 25.99 10.56 0.65
N PHE A 585 26.45 11.18 1.76
CA PHE A 585 25.58 11.89 2.69
C PHE A 585 25.59 13.42 2.51
N GLU A 586 26.65 13.99 1.91
CA GLU A 586 26.77 15.43 1.64
C GLU A 586 26.02 15.86 0.37
N SER A 587 25.93 15.02 -0.68
CA SER A 587 25.18 15.32 -1.91
C SER A 587 23.68 15.60 -1.67
N LYS A 588 23.15 15.20 -0.52
CA LYS A 588 21.74 15.39 -0.13
C LYS A 588 21.44 16.64 0.68
N ARG A 589 22.45 17.35 1.21
CA ARG A 589 22.18 18.65 1.83
C ARG A 589 21.88 19.71 0.75
N SER A 590 22.45 19.53 -0.43
CA SER A 590 22.26 20.40 -1.59
C SER A 590 20.96 20.11 -2.36
N ALA A 591 20.52 18.84 -2.44
CA ALA A 591 19.24 18.45 -3.05
C ALA A 591 18.01 18.59 -2.12
N LEU A 592 18.21 19.08 -0.89
CA LEU A 592 17.13 19.49 0.03
C LEU A 592 16.88 21.01 -0.04
N LEU A 593 17.65 21.74 -0.84
CA LEU A 593 17.57 23.20 -1.04
C LEU A 593 17.47 23.61 -2.52
N ALA A 594 17.35 22.63 -3.43
CA ALA A 594 17.04 22.79 -4.84
C ALA A 594 15.94 21.77 -5.18
#